data_AF-A0A1G0XMQ8-F1
#
_entry.id   AF-A0A1G0XMQ8-F1
#
_cell.length_a   1.000
_cell.length_b   1.000
_cell.length_c   1.000
_cell.angle_alpha   90.00
_cell.angle_beta   90.00
_cell.angle_gamma   90.00
#
_symmetry.space_group_name_H-M   'P 1'
#
loop_
_entity.id
_entity.type
_entity.pdbx_description
1 polymer ?
#
loop_
_entity_poly.entity_id
_entity_poly.type
_entity_poly.pdbx_seq_one_letter_code
_entity_poly.pdbx_strand_id
1 'polypeptide(L)'
;MKDWTEEEIDILKKHYSTKGSKFVSELIGRNPDSVIAKAARLGLYMLPKWTESELKFLRRYYKEHGAVYIAEKLGKKPDAVLAKAARLGIRFDGKRQWAVWEDNYLRRHYYDREKKSISHTLKRSIPAILARAHLLKLTQTRTAKWSDAEKKILRELYSNRKNTLEQISEKLNRSKFGILQQAQVLGLSRPRKDHLWTEEECNYLINNYKVKSHGEIAKHLGLTAISVSHKMNRLGLKLRNKGRLWTEEEKDFIRKNYKKIPTREIARLLNRNIDAIINSAGPLGISAGRPRPWTESEKKYLQENYGTTPLNEIVAFLGRSKQAIIAQAAKSNLTKKRIRKNISN
;
A
#
# COMPACT_ATOMS: atom_id res chain seq x y z
N MET A 1 54.35 -32.98 9.02
CA MET A 1 53.85 -31.83 8.22
C MET A 1 53.50 -30.72 9.18
N LYS A 2 53.94 -29.48 8.95
CA LYS A 2 53.57 -28.35 9.80
C LYS A 2 52.12 -27.97 9.50
N ASP A 3 51.28 -27.94 10.52
CA ASP A 3 49.86 -27.59 10.35
C ASP A 3 49.69 -26.12 9.98
N TRP A 4 48.57 -25.83 9.32
CA TRP A 4 48.20 -24.46 8.94
C TRP A 4 47.52 -23.78 10.12
N THR A 5 48.07 -22.66 10.59
CA THR A 5 47.44 -21.86 11.64
C THR A 5 46.28 -21.04 11.08
N GLU A 6 45.41 -20.56 11.96
CA GLU A 6 44.26 -19.74 11.56
C GLU A 6 44.70 -18.41 10.95
N GLU A 7 45.79 -17.81 11.45
CA GLU A 7 46.36 -16.57 10.94
C GLU A 7 46.88 -16.73 9.52
N GLU A 8 47.55 -17.84 9.23
CA GLU A 8 48.06 -18.14 7.88
C GLU A 8 46.89 -18.36 6.90
N ILE A 9 45.80 -19.00 7.35
CA ILE A 9 44.59 -19.19 6.54
C ILE A 9 43.90 -17.85 6.27
N ASP A 10 43.84 -16.94 7.25
CA ASP A 10 43.29 -15.60 7.06
C ASP A 10 44.11 -14.78 6.06
N ILE A 11 45.44 -14.83 6.16
CA ILE A 11 46.37 -14.20 5.22
C ILE A 11 46.14 -14.74 3.79
N LEU A 12 45.96 -16.06 3.63
CA LEU A 12 45.60 -16.65 2.33
C LEU A 12 44.28 -16.11 1.80
N LYS A 13 43.22 -16.12 2.60
CA LYS A 13 41.89 -15.63 2.18
C LYS A 13 41.93 -14.16 1.78
N LYS A 14 42.74 -13.35 2.45
CA LYS A 14 42.85 -11.90 2.23
C LYS A 14 43.72 -11.53 1.02
N HIS A 15 44.84 -12.22 0.83
CA HIS A 15 45.89 -11.77 -0.11
C HIS A 15 46.10 -12.69 -1.31
N TYR A 16 45.77 -13.99 -1.23
CA TYR A 16 46.08 -14.94 -2.28
C TYR A 16 45.42 -14.56 -3.62
N SER A 17 44.13 -14.26 -3.61
CA SER A 17 43.36 -13.97 -4.83
C SER A 17 43.79 -12.70 -5.58
N THR A 18 44.59 -11.82 -4.96
CA THR A 18 45.00 -10.52 -5.53
C THR A 18 46.51 -10.45 -5.81
N LYS A 19 47.34 -10.94 -4.89
CA LYS A 19 48.82 -10.83 -4.95
C LYS A 19 49.52 -12.14 -5.31
N GLY A 20 48.83 -13.28 -5.21
CA GLY A 20 49.33 -14.59 -5.63
C GLY A 20 50.24 -15.31 -4.65
N SER A 21 50.63 -16.52 -5.04
CA SER A 21 51.34 -17.48 -4.19
C SER A 21 52.72 -17.00 -3.74
N LYS A 22 53.47 -16.30 -4.61
CA LYS A 22 54.81 -15.75 -4.28
C LYS A 22 54.76 -14.74 -3.14
N PHE A 23 53.86 -13.76 -3.22
CA PHE A 23 53.70 -12.75 -2.17
C PHE A 23 53.27 -13.37 -0.84
N VAL A 24 52.30 -14.29 -0.88
CA VAL A 24 51.81 -14.95 0.34
C VAL A 24 52.88 -15.85 0.95
N SER A 25 53.66 -16.54 0.11
CA SER A 25 54.80 -17.36 0.50
C SER A 25 55.88 -16.57 1.24
N GLU A 26 56.26 -15.41 0.72
CA GLU A 26 57.21 -14.49 1.37
C GLU A 26 56.67 -13.99 2.73
N LEU A 27 55.37 -13.72 2.81
CA LEU A 27 54.73 -13.17 4.01
C LEU A 27 54.62 -14.18 5.17
N ILE A 28 54.38 -15.46 4.87
CA ILE A 28 54.21 -16.51 5.89
C ILE A 28 55.41 -17.45 6.01
N GLY A 29 56.48 -17.22 5.22
CA GLY A 29 57.71 -18.02 5.24
C GLY A 29 57.51 -19.48 4.83
N ARG A 30 56.56 -19.77 3.92
CA ARG A 30 56.29 -21.15 3.43
C ARG A 30 56.65 -21.31 1.97
N ASN A 31 56.93 -22.54 1.54
CA ASN A 31 57.14 -22.87 0.13
C ASN A 31 55.91 -22.42 -0.73
N PRO A 32 56.10 -21.67 -1.84
CA PRO A 32 55.05 -21.28 -2.76
C PRO A 32 54.12 -22.41 -3.21
N ASP A 33 54.65 -23.61 -3.43
CA ASP A 33 53.85 -24.77 -3.88
C ASP A 33 52.89 -25.26 -2.78
N SER A 34 53.32 -25.17 -1.52
CA SER A 34 52.46 -25.47 -0.36
C SER A 34 51.32 -24.46 -0.23
N VAL A 35 51.59 -23.18 -0.52
CA VAL A 35 50.58 -22.11 -0.55
C VAL A 35 49.57 -22.36 -1.68
N ILE A 36 50.03 -22.75 -2.87
CA ILE A 36 49.15 -23.10 -4.00
C ILE A 36 48.25 -24.28 -3.65
N ALA A 37 48.83 -25.36 -3.10
CA ALA A 37 48.08 -26.55 -2.72
C ALA A 37 47.04 -26.25 -1.63
N LYS A 38 47.37 -25.42 -0.64
CA LYS A 38 46.41 -25.00 0.38
C LYS A 38 45.33 -24.09 -0.17
N ALA A 39 45.68 -23.12 -1.01
CA ALA A 39 44.72 -22.24 -1.66
C ALA A 39 43.73 -23.00 -2.53
N ALA A 40 44.19 -24.01 -3.28
CA ALA A 40 43.33 -24.90 -4.06
C ALA A 40 42.33 -25.67 -3.17
N ARG A 41 42.78 -26.22 -2.04
CA ARG A 41 41.89 -26.88 -1.06
C ARG A 41 40.87 -25.94 -0.41
N LEU A 42 41.21 -24.65 -0.31
CA LEU A 42 40.33 -23.59 0.19
C LEU A 42 39.45 -22.95 -0.90
N GLY A 43 39.56 -23.39 -2.16
CA GLY A 43 38.82 -22.81 -3.29
C GLY A 43 39.25 -21.39 -3.66
N LEU A 44 40.46 -20.98 -3.28
CA LEU A 44 41.01 -19.66 -3.59
C LEU A 44 41.74 -19.69 -4.94
N TYR A 45 41.30 -18.83 -5.85
CA TYR A 45 41.87 -18.70 -7.19
C TYR A 45 42.37 -17.28 -7.44
N MET A 46 43.43 -17.15 -8.25
CA MET A 46 43.91 -15.84 -8.70
C MET A 46 42.83 -15.14 -9.53
N LEU A 47 42.50 -13.90 -9.14
CA LEU A 47 41.61 -13.07 -9.93
C LEU A 47 42.32 -12.66 -11.23
N PRO A 48 41.62 -12.65 -12.38
CA PRO A 48 42.18 -12.11 -13.61
C PRO A 48 42.60 -10.66 -13.39
N LYS A 49 43.82 -10.30 -13.78
CA LYS A 49 44.25 -8.88 -13.80
C LYS A 49 43.33 -8.15 -14.79
N TRP A 50 42.70 -7.07 -14.31
CA TRP A 50 41.87 -6.19 -15.12
C TRP A 50 42.71 -5.00 -15.55
N THR A 51 42.89 -4.79 -16.85
CA THR A 51 43.58 -3.61 -17.35
C THR A 51 42.65 -2.39 -17.38
N GLU A 52 43.23 -1.20 -17.47
CA GLU A 52 42.45 0.05 -17.56
C GLU A 52 41.57 0.10 -18.83
N SER A 53 42.04 -0.48 -19.94
CA SER A 53 41.27 -0.60 -21.17
C SER A 53 40.07 -1.53 -21.02
N GLU A 54 40.24 -2.68 -20.34
CA GLU A 54 39.15 -3.60 -20.03
C GLU A 54 38.12 -2.98 -19.08
N LEU A 55 38.56 -2.16 -18.13
CA LEU A 55 37.69 -1.43 -17.21
C LEU A 55 36.87 -0.36 -17.92
N LYS A 56 37.48 0.40 -18.83
CA LYS A 56 36.77 1.36 -19.70
C LYS A 56 35.73 0.65 -20.56
N PHE A 57 36.09 -0.48 -21.16
CA PHE A 57 35.19 -1.29 -21.98
C PHE A 57 33.99 -1.81 -21.16
N LEU A 58 34.26 -2.38 -19.97
CA LEU A 58 33.22 -2.82 -19.03
C LEU A 58 32.28 -1.66 -18.63
N ARG A 59 32.82 -0.50 -18.25
CA ARG A 59 32.02 0.67 -17.87
C ARG A 59 31.10 1.17 -18.99
N ARG A 60 31.60 1.16 -20.22
CA ARG A 60 30.88 1.67 -21.39
C ARG A 60 29.75 0.75 -21.83
N TYR A 61 29.99 -0.56 -21.87
CA TYR A 61 29.09 -1.50 -22.57
C TYR A 61 28.30 -2.44 -21.67
N TYR A 62 28.68 -2.60 -20.39
CA TYR A 62 28.04 -3.57 -19.50
C TYR A 62 26.56 -3.28 -19.24
N LYS A 63 26.17 -2.00 -19.14
CA LYS A 63 24.78 -1.60 -18.87
C LYS A 63 23.80 -2.07 -19.95
N GLU A 64 24.22 -2.04 -21.21
CA GLU A 64 23.37 -2.35 -22.36
C GLU A 64 23.50 -3.81 -22.82
N HIS A 65 24.70 -4.40 -22.72
CA HIS A 65 24.99 -5.72 -23.30
C HIS A 65 25.21 -6.84 -22.28
N GLY A 66 25.49 -6.50 -21.02
CA GLY A 66 25.57 -7.46 -19.91
C GLY A 66 26.84 -8.32 -19.90
N ALA A 67 26.93 -9.23 -18.93
CA ALA A 67 28.18 -9.93 -18.63
C ALA A 67 28.65 -10.90 -19.73
N VAL A 68 27.73 -11.54 -20.46
CA VAL A 68 28.06 -12.53 -21.50
C VAL A 68 28.77 -11.88 -22.68
N TYR A 69 28.25 -10.75 -23.17
CA TYR A 69 28.85 -10.01 -24.28
C TYR A 69 30.25 -9.50 -23.93
N ILE A 70 30.41 -8.91 -22.74
CA ILE A 70 31.70 -8.40 -22.29
C ILE A 70 32.71 -9.55 -22.08
N ALA A 71 32.26 -10.69 -21.58
CA ALA A 71 33.08 -11.88 -21.40
C ALA A 71 33.67 -12.39 -22.72
N GLU A 72 32.83 -12.49 -23.75
CA GLU A 72 33.23 -12.88 -25.10
C GLU A 72 34.26 -11.92 -25.69
N LYS A 73 34.00 -10.60 -25.60
CA LYS A 73 34.90 -9.58 -26.18
C LYS A 73 36.23 -9.42 -25.44
N LEU A 74 36.27 -9.72 -24.14
CA LEU A 74 37.49 -9.60 -23.34
C LEU A 74 38.19 -10.95 -23.10
N GLY A 75 37.67 -12.05 -23.66
CA GLY A 75 38.21 -13.40 -23.42
C GLY A 75 38.18 -13.81 -21.94
N LYS A 76 37.22 -13.28 -21.16
CA LYS A 76 37.09 -13.58 -19.72
C LYS A 76 35.88 -14.45 -19.45
N LYS A 77 35.84 -15.11 -18.28
CA LYS A 77 34.63 -15.85 -17.85
C LYS A 77 33.50 -14.87 -17.48
N PRO A 78 32.22 -15.16 -17.82
CA PRO A 78 31.08 -14.32 -17.44
C PRO A 78 31.02 -14.02 -15.93
N ASP A 79 31.35 -15.00 -15.08
CA ASP A 79 31.38 -14.82 -13.62
C ASP A 79 32.42 -13.79 -13.16
N ALA A 80 33.58 -13.74 -13.83
CA ALA A 80 34.61 -12.75 -13.52
C ALA A 80 34.15 -11.33 -13.88
N VAL A 81 33.42 -11.20 -14.99
CA VAL A 81 32.80 -9.93 -15.42
C VAL A 81 31.71 -9.50 -14.45
N LEU A 82 30.81 -10.41 -14.05
CA LEU A 82 29.77 -10.15 -13.05
C LEU A 82 30.37 -9.67 -11.72
N ALA A 83 31.39 -10.38 -11.22
CA ALA A 83 32.07 -10.03 -9.99
C ALA A 83 32.75 -8.65 -10.09
N LYS A 84 33.34 -8.31 -11.25
CA LYS A 84 33.96 -6.99 -11.44
C LYS A 84 32.92 -5.89 -11.56
N ALA A 85 31.84 -6.08 -12.32
CA ALA A 85 30.76 -5.11 -12.44
C ALA A 85 30.07 -4.84 -11.10
N ALA A 86 29.86 -5.87 -10.29
CA ALA A 86 29.33 -5.74 -8.93
C ALA A 86 30.23 -4.87 -8.04
N ARG A 87 31.56 -5.09 -8.05
CA ARG A 87 32.52 -4.25 -7.31
C ARG A 87 32.56 -2.80 -7.80
N LEU A 88 32.28 -2.56 -9.08
CA LEU A 88 32.23 -1.22 -9.66
C LEU A 88 30.84 -0.56 -9.53
N GLY A 89 29.86 -1.25 -8.95
CA GLY A 89 28.49 -0.75 -8.79
C GLY A 89 27.70 -0.65 -10.10
N ILE A 90 28.15 -1.30 -11.17
CA ILE A 90 27.52 -1.21 -12.50
C ILE A 90 26.47 -2.32 -12.61
N ARG A 91 25.23 -1.93 -12.93
CA ARG A 91 24.12 -2.87 -13.14
C ARG A 91 23.82 -3.00 -14.63
N PHE A 92 23.36 -4.17 -15.01
CA PHE A 92 22.88 -4.45 -16.35
C PHE A 92 21.40 -4.02 -16.44
N ASP A 93 21.07 -3.20 -17.42
CA ASP A 93 19.71 -2.68 -17.65
C ASP A 93 18.87 -3.61 -18.55
N GLY A 94 19.51 -4.57 -19.21
CA GLY A 94 18.81 -5.47 -20.13
C GLY A 94 17.86 -6.42 -19.41
N LYS A 95 16.62 -6.50 -19.92
CA LYS A 95 15.66 -7.53 -19.54
C LYS A 95 16.08 -8.84 -20.21
N ARG A 96 16.53 -9.84 -19.42
CA ARG A 96 16.78 -11.20 -19.93
C ARG A 96 15.54 -11.71 -20.66
N GLN A 97 15.65 -11.88 -21.99
CA GLN A 97 14.56 -12.35 -22.83
C GLN A 97 14.13 -13.76 -22.43
N TRP A 98 12.85 -14.05 -22.52
CA TRP A 98 12.30 -15.38 -22.23
C TRP A 98 12.51 -16.28 -23.44
N ALA A 99 13.22 -17.39 -23.23
CA ALA A 99 13.38 -18.39 -24.28
C ALA A 99 12.07 -19.19 -24.46
N VAL A 100 11.84 -19.70 -25.67
CA VAL A 100 10.64 -20.47 -26.02
C VAL A 100 10.44 -21.66 -25.08
N TRP A 101 11.51 -22.35 -24.70
CA TRP A 101 11.44 -23.47 -23.77
C TRP A 101 11.07 -23.05 -22.34
N GLU A 102 11.47 -21.84 -21.89
CA GLU A 102 11.10 -21.32 -20.57
C GLU A 102 9.60 -21.05 -20.52
N ASP A 103 9.03 -20.50 -21.59
CA ASP A 103 7.59 -20.29 -21.72
C ASP A 103 6.83 -21.63 -21.78
N ASN A 104 7.33 -22.61 -22.55
CA ASN A 104 6.73 -23.94 -22.62
C ASN A 104 6.79 -24.67 -21.27
N TYR A 105 7.91 -24.53 -20.56
CA TYR A 105 8.06 -25.05 -19.21
C TYR A 105 7.05 -24.41 -18.26
N LEU A 106 6.88 -23.08 -18.29
CA LEU A 106 5.83 -22.40 -17.53
C LEU A 106 4.44 -22.91 -17.91
N ARG A 107 4.10 -23.04 -19.19
CA ARG A 107 2.78 -23.53 -19.62
C ARG A 107 2.45 -24.91 -19.07
N ARG A 108 3.45 -25.80 -18.99
CA ARG A 108 3.28 -27.17 -18.48
C ARG A 108 3.28 -27.23 -16.96
N HIS A 109 4.17 -26.47 -16.33
CA HIS A 109 4.54 -26.67 -14.92
C HIS A 109 4.04 -25.59 -13.94
N TYR A 110 3.25 -24.61 -14.42
CA TYR A 110 2.88 -23.48 -13.58
C TYR A 110 1.90 -23.83 -12.44
N TYR A 111 1.05 -24.85 -12.58
CA TYR A 111 0.00 -25.15 -11.59
C TYR A 111 0.32 -26.34 -10.68
N ASP A 112 1.08 -27.31 -11.18
CA ASP A 112 1.54 -28.54 -10.54
C ASP A 112 2.79 -28.34 -9.67
N ARG A 113 3.58 -27.29 -9.90
CA ARG A 113 4.81 -27.04 -9.14
C ARG A 113 4.76 -25.78 -8.29
N GLU A 114 5.44 -25.86 -7.15
CA GLU A 114 5.71 -24.68 -6.32
C GLU A 114 6.53 -23.64 -7.08
N LYS A 115 6.22 -22.35 -6.86
CA LYS A 115 6.93 -21.24 -7.53
C LYS A 115 8.42 -21.23 -7.22
N LYS A 116 8.82 -21.70 -6.03
CA LYS A 116 10.22 -21.86 -5.64
C LYS A 116 10.91 -22.92 -6.49
N SER A 117 10.27 -24.06 -6.77
CA SER A 117 10.80 -25.11 -7.65
C SER A 117 11.00 -24.58 -9.08
N ILE A 118 9.98 -23.92 -9.64
CA ILE A 118 10.04 -23.31 -10.97
C ILE A 118 11.16 -22.25 -11.05
N SER A 119 11.34 -21.47 -9.98
CA SER A 119 12.42 -20.48 -9.85
C SER A 119 13.82 -21.10 -9.95
N HIS A 120 14.06 -22.24 -9.30
CA HIS A 120 15.33 -22.94 -9.40
C HIS A 120 15.56 -23.49 -10.81
N THR A 121 14.55 -24.12 -11.42
CA THR A 121 14.68 -24.71 -12.77
C THR A 121 14.94 -23.66 -13.83
N LEU A 122 14.20 -22.54 -13.82
CA LEU A 122 14.33 -21.47 -14.82
C LEU A 122 15.50 -20.52 -14.51
N LYS A 123 16.09 -20.63 -13.32
CA LYS A 123 17.09 -19.69 -12.80
C LYS A 123 16.60 -18.24 -12.94
N ARG A 124 15.34 -18.00 -12.54
CA ARG A 124 14.68 -16.69 -12.56
C ARG A 124 14.02 -16.42 -11.22
N SER A 125 13.91 -15.15 -10.86
CA SER A 125 13.25 -14.76 -9.61
C SER A 125 11.75 -15.05 -9.67
N ILE A 126 11.14 -15.32 -8.50
CA ILE A 126 9.71 -15.56 -8.38
C ILE A 126 8.89 -14.38 -8.96
N PRO A 127 9.23 -13.09 -8.69
CA PRO A 127 8.52 -11.97 -9.32
C PRO A 127 8.59 -11.97 -10.85
N ALA A 128 9.74 -12.32 -11.44
CA ALA A 128 9.87 -12.42 -12.90
C ALA A 128 8.97 -13.53 -13.47
N ILE A 129 8.88 -14.67 -12.78
CA ILE A 129 8.00 -15.78 -13.15
C ILE A 129 6.53 -15.36 -13.10
N LEU A 130 6.10 -14.70 -12.02
CA LEU A 130 4.71 -14.22 -11.89
C LEU A 130 4.36 -13.20 -12.97
N ALA A 131 5.26 -12.26 -13.26
CA ALA A 131 5.07 -11.28 -14.32
C ALA A 131 4.97 -11.95 -15.70
N ARG A 132 5.81 -12.95 -15.99
CA ARG A 132 5.73 -13.69 -17.25
C ARG A 132 4.48 -14.54 -17.35
N ALA A 133 4.10 -15.23 -16.27
CA ALA A 133 2.88 -16.01 -16.22
C ALA A 133 1.65 -15.14 -16.48
N HIS A 134 1.64 -13.88 -16.02
CA HIS A 134 0.59 -12.93 -16.36
C HIS A 134 0.55 -12.60 -17.86
N LEU A 135 1.70 -12.32 -18.48
CA LEU A 135 1.80 -12.08 -19.93
C LEU A 135 1.41 -13.31 -20.76
N LEU A 136 1.73 -14.52 -20.29
CA LEU A 136 1.32 -15.79 -20.89
C LEU A 136 -0.15 -16.16 -20.60
N LYS A 137 -0.87 -15.30 -19.87
CA LYS A 137 -2.26 -15.50 -19.42
C LYS A 137 -2.47 -16.75 -18.55
N LEU A 138 -1.41 -17.24 -17.89
CA LEU A 138 -1.46 -18.35 -16.92
C LEU A 138 -1.99 -17.89 -15.55
N THR A 139 -2.02 -16.58 -15.27
CA THR A 139 -2.63 -16.02 -14.05
C THR A 139 -4.10 -15.69 -14.21
N GLN A 140 -4.62 -15.66 -15.45
CA GLN A 140 -6.05 -15.60 -15.68
C GLN A 140 -6.58 -16.98 -15.28
N THR A 141 -7.02 -17.09 -14.04
CA THR A 141 -7.97 -18.14 -13.73
C THR A 141 -9.11 -17.95 -14.72
N ARG A 142 -9.29 -18.90 -15.64
CA ARG A 142 -10.65 -19.29 -15.99
C ARG A 142 -11.25 -19.77 -14.68
N THR A 143 -11.64 -18.85 -13.79
CA THR A 143 -12.60 -19.19 -12.76
C THR A 143 -13.75 -19.79 -13.55
N ALA A 144 -14.01 -21.07 -13.33
CA ALA A 144 -15.13 -21.72 -13.99
C ALA A 144 -16.33 -20.80 -13.79
N LYS A 145 -17.01 -20.46 -14.90
CA LYS A 145 -18.23 -19.64 -14.82
C LYS A 145 -19.13 -20.29 -13.77
N TRP A 146 -19.72 -19.48 -12.91
CA TRP A 146 -20.63 -19.98 -11.88
C TRP A 146 -21.76 -20.77 -12.56
N SER A 147 -21.82 -22.07 -12.27
CA SER A 147 -22.91 -22.93 -12.73
C SER A 147 -24.21 -22.56 -12.02
N ASP A 148 -25.35 -22.89 -12.61
CA ASP A 148 -26.64 -22.59 -11.97
C ASP A 148 -26.86 -23.41 -10.69
N ALA A 149 -26.26 -24.60 -10.60
CA ALA A 149 -26.20 -25.40 -9.38
C ALA A 149 -25.42 -24.67 -8.26
N GLU A 150 -24.23 -24.15 -8.55
CA GLU A 150 -23.44 -23.37 -7.57
C GLU A 150 -24.19 -22.10 -7.13
N LYS A 151 -24.87 -21.41 -8.06
CA LYS A 151 -25.70 -20.25 -7.72
C LYS A 151 -26.86 -20.65 -6.81
N LYS A 152 -27.52 -21.78 -7.05
CA LYS A 152 -28.61 -22.29 -6.20
C LYS A 152 -28.11 -22.58 -4.78
N ILE A 153 -27.02 -23.32 -4.65
CA ILE A 153 -26.37 -23.61 -3.36
C ILE A 153 -25.98 -22.31 -2.66
N LEU A 154 -25.42 -21.35 -3.40
CA LEU A 154 -25.05 -20.05 -2.83
C LEU A 154 -26.27 -19.28 -2.32
N ARG A 155 -27.40 -19.27 -3.05
CA ARG A 155 -28.64 -18.62 -2.58
C ARG A 155 -29.14 -19.21 -1.26
N GLU A 156 -29.10 -20.52 -1.13
CA GLU A 156 -29.56 -21.23 0.07
C GLU A 156 -28.61 -20.99 1.26
N LEU A 157 -27.31 -21.26 1.06
CA LEU A 157 -26.34 -21.19 2.15
C LEU A 157 -26.02 -19.77 2.56
N TYR A 158 -25.93 -18.83 1.62
CA TYR A 158 -25.55 -17.45 1.92
C TYR A 158 -26.65 -16.67 2.63
N SER A 159 -27.93 -16.97 2.33
CA SER A 159 -29.08 -16.36 3.00
C SER A 159 -29.15 -16.76 4.48
N ASN A 160 -28.73 -17.98 4.81
CA ASN A 160 -28.65 -18.45 6.18
C ASN A 160 -27.30 -18.08 6.83
N ARG A 161 -27.32 -17.13 7.75
CA ARG A 161 -26.11 -16.65 8.43
C ARG A 161 -25.43 -17.69 9.34
N LYS A 162 -26.10 -18.79 9.69
CA LYS A 162 -25.47 -19.92 10.41
C LYS A 162 -24.32 -20.53 9.60
N ASN A 163 -24.40 -20.48 8.27
CA ASN A 163 -23.31 -20.92 7.40
C ASN A 163 -22.22 -19.84 7.34
N THR A 164 -21.05 -20.17 7.88
CA THR A 164 -19.89 -19.29 7.82
C THR A 164 -19.37 -19.18 6.39
N LEU A 165 -18.57 -18.14 6.09
CA LEU A 165 -18.00 -18.01 4.74
C LEU A 165 -17.01 -19.13 4.46
N GLU A 166 -16.36 -19.67 5.49
CA GLU A 166 -15.50 -20.84 5.48
C GLU A 166 -16.26 -22.08 5.01
N GLN A 167 -17.38 -22.40 5.64
CA GLN A 167 -18.21 -23.56 5.28
C GLN A 167 -18.74 -23.46 3.85
N ILE A 168 -19.15 -22.27 3.41
CA ILE A 168 -19.61 -22.05 2.03
C ILE A 168 -18.43 -22.18 1.05
N SER A 169 -17.25 -21.71 1.44
CA SER A 169 -16.00 -21.79 0.66
C SER A 169 -15.59 -23.24 0.42
N GLU A 170 -15.64 -24.07 1.46
CA GLU A 170 -15.37 -25.50 1.38
C GLU A 170 -16.43 -26.21 0.52
N LYS A 171 -17.71 -25.92 0.74
CA LYS A 171 -18.82 -26.58 0.02
C LYS A 171 -18.83 -26.30 -1.48
N LEU A 172 -18.51 -25.06 -1.87
CA LEU A 172 -18.48 -24.64 -3.28
C LEU A 172 -17.09 -24.79 -3.91
N ASN A 173 -16.07 -25.14 -3.13
CA ASN A 173 -14.67 -25.10 -3.54
C ASN A 173 -14.29 -23.78 -4.24
N ARG A 174 -14.78 -22.67 -3.70
CA ARG A 174 -14.55 -21.30 -4.18
C ARG A 174 -13.89 -20.49 -3.08
N SER A 175 -13.09 -19.50 -3.44
CA SER A 175 -12.54 -18.56 -2.45
C SER A 175 -13.65 -17.74 -1.77
N LYS A 176 -13.44 -17.38 -0.50
CA LYS A 176 -14.36 -16.49 0.26
C LYS A 176 -14.65 -15.19 -0.48
N PHE A 177 -13.64 -14.62 -1.13
CA PHE A 177 -13.81 -13.41 -1.96
C PHE A 177 -14.71 -13.67 -3.18
N GLY A 178 -14.52 -14.80 -3.87
CA GLY A 178 -15.37 -15.18 -5.01
C GLY A 178 -16.83 -15.34 -4.60
N ILE A 179 -17.08 -15.91 -3.42
CA ILE A 179 -18.42 -16.05 -2.83
C ILE A 179 -19.06 -14.68 -2.57
N LEU A 180 -18.33 -13.75 -1.95
CA LEU A 180 -18.83 -12.40 -1.66
C LEU A 180 -19.19 -11.65 -2.94
N GLN A 181 -18.31 -11.71 -3.94
CA GLN A 181 -18.56 -11.09 -5.24
C GLN A 181 -19.78 -11.68 -5.93
N GLN A 182 -19.90 -13.01 -5.94
CA GLN A 182 -21.05 -13.65 -6.56
C GLN A 182 -22.35 -13.37 -5.81
N ALA A 183 -22.31 -13.31 -4.48
CA ALA A 183 -23.46 -12.93 -3.67
C ALA A 183 -23.93 -11.51 -4.00
N GLN A 184 -22.99 -10.57 -4.18
CA GLN A 184 -23.30 -9.20 -4.61
C GLN A 184 -23.93 -9.18 -6.01
N VAL A 185 -23.40 -9.94 -6.97
CA VAL A 185 -23.95 -10.06 -8.33
C VAL A 185 -25.37 -10.65 -8.31
N LEU A 186 -25.64 -11.61 -7.41
CA LEU A 186 -26.96 -12.21 -7.24
C LEU A 186 -27.91 -11.38 -6.36
N GLY A 187 -27.47 -10.22 -5.85
CA GLY A 187 -28.27 -9.38 -4.94
C GLY A 187 -28.54 -10.02 -3.58
N LEU A 188 -27.74 -11.00 -3.16
CA LEU A 188 -27.92 -11.70 -1.90
C LEU A 188 -27.40 -10.88 -0.72
N SER A 189 -28.23 -10.77 0.32
CA SER A 189 -27.88 -10.10 1.57
C SER A 189 -27.96 -11.10 2.72
N ARG A 190 -27.06 -10.92 3.71
CA ARG A 190 -27.11 -11.67 4.97
C ARG A 190 -27.91 -10.86 5.99
N PRO A 191 -28.81 -11.49 6.78
CA PRO A 191 -29.50 -10.83 7.89
C PRO A 191 -28.50 -10.14 8.80
N ARG A 192 -28.73 -8.87 9.18
CA ARG A 192 -27.83 -8.14 10.10
C ARG A 192 -27.79 -8.84 11.45
N LYS A 193 -26.59 -8.94 12.05
CA LYS A 193 -26.43 -9.34 13.47
C LYS A 193 -26.73 -8.10 14.30
N ASP A 194 -27.97 -7.64 14.28
CA ASP A 194 -28.41 -6.64 15.22
C ASP A 194 -28.70 -7.40 16.51
N HIS A 195 -27.69 -7.49 17.38
CA HIS A 195 -27.91 -7.93 18.73
C HIS A 195 -28.87 -6.92 19.39
N LEU A 196 -30.09 -7.38 19.66
CA LEU A 196 -31.10 -6.64 20.38
C LEU A 196 -30.71 -6.65 21.85
N TRP A 197 -30.32 -5.49 22.35
CA TRP A 197 -29.94 -5.33 23.74
C TRP A 197 -31.16 -5.51 24.63
N THR A 198 -31.10 -6.47 25.55
CA THR A 198 -32.12 -6.64 26.59
C THR A 198 -31.98 -5.55 27.66
N GLU A 199 -33.02 -5.38 28.49
CA GLU A 199 -32.97 -4.47 29.62
C GLU A 199 -31.87 -4.87 30.62
N GLU A 200 -31.70 -6.16 30.87
CA GLU A 200 -30.65 -6.70 31.75
C GLU A 200 -29.24 -6.35 31.25
N GLU A 201 -28.98 -6.51 29.94
CA GLU A 201 -27.70 -6.18 29.33
C GLU A 201 -27.45 -4.67 29.37
N CYS A 202 -28.49 -3.85 29.19
CA CYS A 202 -28.41 -2.40 29.33
C CYS A 202 -28.09 -2.00 30.77
N ASN A 203 -28.75 -2.61 31.75
CA ASN A 203 -28.53 -2.35 33.18
C ASN A 203 -27.12 -2.77 33.60
N TYR A 204 -26.65 -3.95 33.17
CA TYR A 204 -25.28 -4.39 33.42
C TYR A 204 -24.26 -3.41 32.83
N LEU A 205 -24.47 -2.97 31.58
CA LEU A 205 -23.62 -1.97 30.94
C LEU A 205 -23.59 -0.65 31.73
N ILE A 206 -24.74 -0.11 32.11
CA ILE A 206 -24.87 1.16 32.86
C ILE A 206 -24.21 1.08 34.23
N ASN A 207 -24.29 -0.08 34.91
CA ASN A 207 -23.67 -0.25 36.21
C ASN A 207 -22.15 -0.43 36.14
N ASN A 208 -21.63 -0.99 35.04
CA ASN A 208 -20.23 -1.39 34.96
C ASN A 208 -19.36 -0.50 34.07
N TYR A 209 -19.91 0.38 33.22
CA TYR A 209 -19.12 1.12 32.22
C TYR A 209 -18.03 2.05 32.79
N LYS A 210 -18.16 2.49 34.05
CA LYS A 210 -17.13 3.30 34.74
C LYS A 210 -16.03 2.47 35.39
N VAL A 211 -16.31 1.20 35.70
CA VAL A 211 -15.44 0.34 36.50
C VAL A 211 -14.71 -0.68 35.63
N LYS A 212 -15.38 -1.24 34.63
CA LYS A 212 -14.85 -2.28 33.74
C LYS A 212 -14.52 -1.70 32.37
N SER A 213 -13.50 -2.25 31.73
CA SER A 213 -13.17 -1.96 30.34
C SER A 213 -14.27 -2.48 29.39
N HIS A 214 -14.35 -1.90 28.19
CA HIS A 214 -15.29 -2.38 27.17
C HIS A 214 -15.07 -3.87 26.81
N GLY A 215 -13.83 -4.35 26.91
CA GLY A 215 -13.48 -5.75 26.64
C GLY A 215 -14.04 -6.70 27.69
N GLU A 216 -13.96 -6.33 28.97
CA GLU A 216 -14.48 -7.13 30.08
C GLU A 216 -16.01 -7.16 30.08
N ILE A 217 -16.66 -6.02 29.82
CA ILE A 217 -18.11 -5.96 29.67
C ILE A 217 -18.55 -6.79 28.47
N ALA A 218 -17.83 -6.70 27.34
CA ALA A 218 -18.12 -7.50 26.16
C ALA A 218 -17.97 -9.00 26.43
N LYS A 219 -16.93 -9.41 27.16
CA LYS A 219 -16.72 -10.82 27.55
C LYS A 219 -17.87 -11.33 28.42
N HIS A 220 -18.35 -10.52 29.38
CA HIS A 220 -19.47 -10.89 30.25
C HIS A 220 -20.78 -11.02 29.47
N LEU A 221 -21.04 -10.11 28.52
CA LEU A 221 -22.28 -10.11 27.72
C LEU A 221 -22.22 -11.06 26.50
N GLY A 222 -21.10 -11.74 26.25
CA GLY A 222 -20.92 -12.53 25.02
C GLY A 222 -20.91 -11.69 23.73
N LEU A 223 -20.56 -10.41 23.84
CA LEU A 223 -20.56 -9.43 22.75
C LEU A 223 -19.14 -9.07 22.31
N THR A 224 -19.05 -8.24 21.27
CA THR A 224 -17.78 -7.62 20.89
C THR A 224 -17.62 -6.28 21.61
N ALA A 225 -16.38 -5.89 21.92
CA ALA A 225 -16.08 -4.58 22.50
C ALA A 225 -16.59 -3.41 21.65
N ILE A 226 -16.66 -3.59 20.33
CA ILE A 226 -17.22 -2.60 19.39
C ILE A 226 -18.73 -2.45 19.59
N SER A 227 -19.47 -3.57 19.75
CA SER A 227 -20.92 -3.54 20.01
C SER A 227 -21.24 -2.78 21.31
N VAL A 228 -20.49 -3.09 22.38
CA VAL A 228 -20.56 -2.40 23.68
C VAL A 228 -20.30 -0.90 23.52
N SER A 229 -19.20 -0.54 22.85
CA SER A 229 -18.84 0.85 22.59
C SER A 229 -19.92 1.60 21.79
N HIS A 230 -20.52 0.96 20.78
CA HIS A 230 -21.62 1.55 20.01
C HIS A 230 -22.88 1.76 20.84
N LYS A 231 -23.26 0.79 21.68
CA LYS A 231 -24.40 0.94 22.59
C LYS A 231 -24.16 2.07 23.60
N MET A 232 -22.97 2.15 24.19
CA MET A 232 -22.61 3.26 25.09
C MET A 232 -22.71 4.63 24.40
N ASN A 233 -22.26 4.73 23.14
CA ASN A 233 -22.41 5.97 22.36
C ASN A 233 -23.89 6.35 22.18
N ARG A 234 -24.76 5.37 21.89
CA ARG A 234 -26.21 5.59 21.71
C ARG A 234 -26.90 5.98 23.02
N LEU A 235 -26.46 5.42 24.14
CA LEU A 235 -26.96 5.76 25.48
C LEU A 235 -26.36 7.05 26.04
N GLY A 236 -25.47 7.73 25.31
CA GLY A 236 -24.82 8.96 25.77
C GLY A 236 -23.82 8.76 26.93
N LEU A 237 -23.46 7.52 27.26
CA LEU A 237 -22.58 7.20 28.39
C LEU A 237 -21.11 7.56 28.13
N LYS A 238 -20.73 7.81 26.87
CA LYS A 238 -19.42 8.37 26.55
C LYS A 238 -19.47 9.89 26.67
N LEU A 239 -18.86 10.41 27.73
CA LEU A 239 -18.46 11.82 27.79
C LEU A 239 -17.40 12.05 26.70
N ARG A 240 -17.81 12.63 25.58
CA ARG A 240 -16.88 13.16 24.60
C ARG A 240 -16.26 14.39 25.25
N ASN A 241 -15.01 14.32 25.69
CA ASN A 241 -14.26 15.52 26.09
C ASN A 241 -14.37 16.51 24.93
N LYS A 242 -15.08 17.63 25.14
CA LYS A 242 -15.44 18.59 24.07
C LYS A 242 -14.21 19.30 23.47
N GLY A 243 -13.01 18.97 23.95
CA GLY A 243 -11.74 19.56 23.53
C GLY A 243 -11.66 21.04 23.89
N ARG A 244 -10.47 21.62 23.72
CA ARG A 244 -10.28 23.07 23.82
C ARG A 244 -11.06 23.76 22.69
N LEU A 245 -11.94 24.71 23.01
CA LEU A 245 -12.67 25.51 22.03
C LEU A 245 -11.70 26.32 21.16
N TRP A 246 -12.03 26.53 19.89
CA TRP A 246 -11.25 27.37 18.98
C TRP A 246 -11.55 28.84 19.21
N THR A 247 -10.53 29.65 19.48
CA THR A 247 -10.68 31.11 19.56
C THR A 247 -10.75 31.72 18.16
N GLU A 248 -11.25 32.95 18.02
CA GLU A 248 -11.30 33.62 16.71
C GLU A 248 -9.90 33.92 16.18
N GLU A 249 -8.94 34.21 17.06
CA GLU A 249 -7.53 34.45 16.70
C GLU A 249 -6.89 33.18 16.13
N GLU A 250 -7.14 32.02 16.75
CA GLU A 250 -6.67 30.73 16.22
C GLU A 250 -7.30 30.44 14.85
N LYS A 251 -8.60 30.72 14.68
CA LYS A 251 -9.28 30.54 13.39
C LYS A 251 -8.70 31.46 12.32
N ASP A 252 -8.46 32.73 12.63
CA ASP A 252 -7.85 33.70 11.72
C ASP A 252 -6.41 33.35 11.36
N PHE A 253 -5.65 32.88 12.35
CA PHE A 253 -4.30 32.38 12.11
C PHE A 253 -4.32 31.22 11.13
N ILE A 254 -5.22 30.25 11.30
CA ILE A 254 -5.39 29.14 10.37
C ILE A 254 -5.83 29.66 9.00
N ARG A 255 -6.83 30.56 8.90
CA ARG A 255 -7.27 31.13 7.61
C ARG A 255 -6.11 31.76 6.83
N LYS A 256 -5.23 32.50 7.51
CA LYS A 256 -4.11 33.20 6.87
C LYS A 256 -2.97 32.27 6.44
N ASN A 257 -2.73 31.20 7.20
CA ASN A 257 -1.51 30.38 7.09
C ASN A 257 -1.71 28.98 6.51
N TYR A 258 -2.95 28.46 6.49
CA TYR A 258 -3.25 27.12 6.00
C TYR A 258 -2.89 27.01 4.51
N LYS A 259 -2.08 26.00 4.14
CA LYS A 259 -1.44 25.79 2.82
C LYS A 259 -0.31 26.77 2.45
N LYS A 260 -0.06 27.82 3.23
CA LYS A 260 1.12 28.71 3.03
C LYS A 260 2.33 28.22 3.81
N ILE A 261 2.11 27.71 5.02
CA ILE A 261 3.12 27.04 5.83
C ILE A 261 2.69 25.60 6.14
N PRO A 262 3.65 24.69 6.42
CA PRO A 262 3.34 23.30 6.75
C PRO A 262 2.35 23.19 7.92
N THR A 263 1.32 22.34 7.78
CA THR A 263 0.28 22.15 8.80
C THR A 263 0.86 21.75 10.17
N ARG A 264 2.00 21.05 10.17
CA ARG A 264 2.74 20.70 11.40
C ARG A 264 3.26 21.93 12.15
N GLU A 265 3.66 22.96 11.42
CA GLU A 265 4.17 24.21 11.99
C GLU A 265 3.03 25.04 12.58
N ILE A 266 1.90 25.12 11.89
CA ILE A 266 0.66 25.72 12.42
C ILE A 266 0.22 25.00 13.72
N ALA A 267 0.25 23.67 13.71
CA ALA A 267 -0.07 22.85 14.87
C ALA A 267 0.85 23.16 16.07
N ARG A 268 2.15 23.34 15.83
CA ARG A 268 3.13 23.74 16.84
C ARG A 268 2.84 25.14 17.40
N LEU A 269 2.60 26.12 16.52
CA LEU A 269 2.34 27.51 16.91
C LEU A 269 1.04 27.69 17.70
N LEU A 270 0.00 26.91 17.38
CA LEU A 270 -1.27 26.95 18.09
C LEU A 270 -1.35 25.97 19.28
N ASN A 271 -0.26 25.21 19.52
CA ASN A 271 -0.21 24.14 20.51
C ASN A 271 -1.41 23.17 20.40
N ARG A 272 -1.65 22.67 19.17
CA ARG A 272 -2.78 21.79 18.83
C ARG A 272 -2.30 20.58 18.04
N ASN A 273 -3.10 19.51 18.01
CA ASN A 273 -2.82 18.35 17.16
C ASN A 273 -2.95 18.73 15.67
N ILE A 274 -2.09 18.17 14.81
CA ILE A 274 -2.14 18.30 13.34
C ILE A 274 -3.54 17.95 12.83
N ASP A 275 -4.14 16.86 13.32
CA ASP A 275 -5.49 16.46 12.93
C ASP A 275 -6.54 17.49 13.32
N ALA A 276 -6.34 18.22 14.43
CA ALA A 276 -7.27 19.29 14.83
C ALA A 276 -7.24 20.45 13.82
N ILE A 277 -6.06 20.79 13.28
CA ILE A 277 -5.89 21.81 12.23
C ILE A 277 -6.51 21.34 10.91
N ILE A 278 -6.32 20.07 10.54
CA ILE A 278 -6.94 19.51 9.33
C ILE A 278 -8.47 19.50 9.46
N ASN A 279 -8.99 19.10 10.62
CA ASN A 279 -10.42 19.04 10.88
C ASN A 279 -11.06 20.43 11.00
N SER A 280 -10.34 21.47 11.44
CA SER A 280 -10.85 22.84 11.48
C SER A 280 -10.91 23.51 10.10
N ALA A 281 -10.08 23.09 9.15
CA ALA A 281 -10.05 23.65 7.80
C ALA A 281 -11.36 23.49 7.00
N GLY A 282 -12.12 22.41 7.26
CA GLY A 282 -13.43 22.19 6.64
C GLY A 282 -14.47 23.22 7.08
N PRO A 283 -14.79 23.33 8.38
CA PRO A 283 -15.67 24.35 8.93
C PRO A 283 -15.24 25.79 8.60
N LEU A 284 -13.94 26.05 8.51
CA LEU A 284 -13.41 27.37 8.10
C LEU A 284 -13.48 27.64 6.60
N GLY A 285 -13.84 26.65 5.78
CA GLY A 285 -13.99 26.82 4.33
C GLY A 285 -12.69 26.91 3.52
N ILE A 286 -11.57 26.51 4.10
CA ILE A 286 -10.22 26.59 3.49
C ILE A 286 -9.71 25.21 3.02
N SER A 287 -10.44 24.14 3.32
CA SER A 287 -10.18 22.79 2.81
C SER A 287 -10.53 22.66 1.33
N ALA A 288 -9.73 21.91 0.57
CA ALA A 288 -9.91 21.73 -0.87
C ALA A 288 -11.12 20.86 -1.25
N GLY A 289 -11.69 20.10 -0.30
CA GLY A 289 -12.70 19.06 -0.58
C GLY A 289 -14.05 19.25 0.11
N ARG A 290 -14.22 20.24 0.98
CA ARG A 290 -15.52 20.50 1.64
C ARG A 290 -15.93 21.96 1.45
N PRO A 291 -17.13 22.23 0.90
CA PRO A 291 -17.60 23.59 0.72
C PRO A 291 -17.80 24.27 2.08
N ARG A 292 -17.43 25.55 2.14
CA ARG A 292 -17.59 26.41 3.32
C ARG A 292 -19.06 26.36 3.81
N PRO A 293 -19.33 26.07 5.10
CA PRO A 293 -20.68 26.11 5.65
C PRO A 293 -21.32 27.50 5.49
N TRP A 294 -22.63 27.57 5.27
CA TRP A 294 -23.38 28.83 5.16
C TRP A 294 -23.66 29.44 6.53
N THR A 295 -23.28 30.70 6.74
CA THR A 295 -23.63 31.44 7.96
C THR A 295 -25.07 31.93 7.88
N GLU A 296 -25.66 32.29 9.02
CA GLU A 296 -27.03 32.79 9.06
C GLU A 296 -27.18 34.16 8.36
N SER A 297 -26.18 35.03 8.49
CA SER A 297 -26.09 36.29 7.75
C SER A 297 -26.06 36.09 6.24
N GLU A 298 -25.32 35.10 5.75
CA GLU A 298 -25.23 34.80 4.32
C GLU A 298 -26.55 34.23 3.77
N LYS A 299 -27.24 33.40 4.55
CA LYS A 299 -28.57 32.90 4.18
C LYS A 299 -29.59 34.04 4.11
N LYS A 300 -29.58 34.94 5.10
CA LYS A 300 -30.48 36.11 5.14
C LYS A 300 -30.23 37.04 3.95
N TYR A 301 -28.97 37.41 3.71
CA TYR A 301 -28.60 38.22 2.55
C TYR A 301 -29.02 37.56 1.24
N LEU A 302 -28.79 36.25 1.09
CA LEU A 302 -29.21 35.51 -0.09
C LEU A 302 -30.74 35.52 -0.24
N GLN A 303 -31.51 35.39 0.85
CA GLN A 303 -32.97 35.43 0.81
C GLN A 303 -33.52 36.80 0.37
N GLU A 304 -32.88 37.89 0.78
CA GLU A 304 -33.30 39.26 0.45
C GLU A 304 -32.91 39.70 -0.97
N ASN A 305 -31.77 39.21 -1.47
CA ASN A 305 -31.16 39.72 -2.71
C ASN A 305 -31.30 38.75 -3.91
N TYR A 306 -31.69 37.50 -3.70
CA TYR A 306 -31.78 36.52 -4.79
C TYR A 306 -33.01 36.77 -5.68
N GLY A 307 -32.77 37.26 -6.90
CA GLY A 307 -33.79 37.56 -7.90
C GLY A 307 -33.99 39.06 -8.18
N THR A 308 -33.54 39.93 -7.26
CA THR A 308 -33.52 41.39 -7.41
C THR A 308 -32.14 41.90 -7.82
N THR A 309 -31.09 41.36 -7.21
CA THR A 309 -29.70 41.74 -7.46
C THR A 309 -29.07 40.80 -8.50
N PRO A 310 -28.27 41.31 -9.45
CA PRO A 310 -27.52 40.47 -10.39
C PRO A 310 -26.66 39.42 -9.69
N LEU A 311 -26.66 38.19 -10.20
CA LEU A 311 -25.94 37.07 -9.57
C LEU A 311 -24.43 37.34 -9.37
N ASN A 312 -23.81 38.15 -10.25
CA ASN A 312 -22.40 38.52 -10.14
C ASN A 312 -22.12 39.40 -8.92
N GLU A 313 -23.04 40.29 -8.54
CA GLU A 313 -22.90 41.16 -7.37
C GLU A 313 -23.08 40.34 -6.08
N ILE A 314 -24.02 39.38 -6.07
CA ILE A 314 -24.20 38.44 -4.96
C ILE A 314 -22.94 37.56 -4.78
N VAL A 315 -22.31 37.14 -5.89
CA VAL A 315 -21.03 36.41 -5.89
C VAL A 315 -19.92 37.26 -5.26
N ALA A 316 -19.81 38.52 -5.68
CA ALA A 316 -18.80 39.44 -5.17
C ALA A 316 -19.00 39.72 -3.67
N PHE A 317 -20.23 39.95 -3.24
CA PHE A 317 -20.56 40.24 -1.85
C PHE A 317 -20.35 39.04 -0.91
N LEU A 318 -20.79 37.84 -1.31
CA LEU A 318 -20.70 36.64 -0.48
C LEU A 318 -19.36 35.90 -0.59
N GLY A 319 -18.52 36.27 -1.57
CA GLY A 319 -17.24 35.59 -1.84
C GLY A 319 -17.41 34.09 -2.10
N ARG A 320 -18.52 33.68 -2.74
CA ARG A 320 -18.86 32.28 -3.06
C ARG A 320 -18.97 32.08 -4.56
N SER A 321 -18.71 30.86 -5.03
CA SER A 321 -18.89 30.54 -6.45
C SER A 321 -20.37 30.63 -6.87
N LYS A 322 -20.60 30.93 -8.15
CA LYS A 322 -21.94 30.94 -8.76
C LYS A 322 -22.71 29.65 -8.47
N GLN A 323 -22.06 28.50 -8.65
CA GLN A 323 -22.65 27.18 -8.36
C GLN A 323 -23.03 27.03 -6.89
N ALA A 324 -22.22 27.52 -5.94
CA ALA A 324 -22.54 27.43 -4.52
C ALA A 324 -23.80 28.26 -4.19
N ILE A 325 -23.91 29.47 -4.76
CA ILE A 325 -25.08 30.35 -4.58
C ILE A 325 -26.34 29.72 -5.17
N ILE A 326 -26.27 29.19 -6.41
CA ILE A 326 -27.41 28.52 -7.05
C ILE A 326 -27.85 27.29 -6.25
N ALA A 327 -26.91 26.45 -5.80
CA ALA A 327 -27.20 25.27 -5.02
C ALA A 327 -27.87 25.62 -3.67
N GLN A 328 -27.39 26.67 -3.00
CA GLN A 328 -27.99 27.13 -1.75
C GLN A 328 -29.36 27.76 -1.97
N ALA A 329 -29.54 28.55 -3.03
CA ALA A 329 -30.83 29.13 -3.37
C ALA A 329 -31.86 28.05 -3.70
N ALA A 330 -31.46 26.99 -4.41
CA ALA A 330 -32.31 25.83 -4.66
C ALA A 330 -32.66 25.09 -3.35
N LYS A 331 -31.68 24.88 -2.47
CA LYS A 331 -31.88 24.26 -1.15
C LYS A 331 -32.80 25.09 -0.24
N SER A 332 -32.75 26.41 -0.35
CA SER A 332 -33.61 27.36 0.35
C SER A 332 -34.92 27.67 -0.41
N ASN A 333 -35.25 26.94 -1.48
CA ASN A 333 -36.45 27.12 -2.33
C ASN A 333 -36.62 28.52 -2.95
N LEU A 334 -35.56 29.32 -3.04
CA LEU A 334 -35.60 30.69 -3.60
C LEU A 334 -35.74 30.71 -5.13
N THR A 335 -35.45 29.60 -5.80
CA THR A 335 -35.49 29.46 -7.27
C THR A 335 -36.91 29.39 -7.87
N LYS A 336 -37.96 29.27 -7.05
CA LYS A 336 -39.35 29.14 -7.52
C LYS A 336 -40.08 30.48 -7.74
N LYS A 337 -39.51 31.62 -7.35
CA LYS A 337 -40.10 32.95 -7.57
C LYS A 337 -39.70 33.52 -8.94
N ARG A 338 -40.32 33.02 -10.01
CA ARG A 338 -40.26 33.66 -11.33
C ARG A 338 -41.41 34.68 -11.41
N ILE A 339 -41.12 35.96 -11.13
CA ILE A 339 -42.07 37.05 -11.41
C ILE A 339 -42.26 37.09 -12.94
N ARG A 340 -43.46 36.74 -13.42
CA ARG A 340 -43.85 36.97 -14.82
C ARG A 340 -43.93 38.49 -15.01
N LYS A 341 -43.02 39.08 -15.79
CA LYS A 341 -43.23 40.41 -16.34
C LYS A 341 -44.39 40.31 -17.32
N ASN A 342 -45.51 40.95 -17.01
CA ASN A 342 -46.58 41.22 -17.97
C ASN A 342 -45.96 42.03 -19.12
N ILE A 343 -46.04 41.49 -20.33
CA ILE A 343 -45.84 42.24 -21.56
C ILE A 343 -47.24 42.63 -22.02
N SER A 344 -47.57 43.90 -21.88
CA SER A 344 -48.74 44.53 -22.45
C SER A 344 -48.50 44.71 -23.95
N ASN A 345 -49.42 44.19 -24.77
CA ASN A 345 -49.76 44.73 -26.08
C ASN A 345 -51.28 44.96 -26.09
#